data_AF-A0A177WQ39-F1
#
_entry.id   AF-A0A177WQ39-F1
#
_cell.length_a   1.000
_cell.length_b   1.000
_cell.length_c   1.000
_cell.angle_alpha   90.00
_cell.angle_beta   90.00
_cell.angle_gamma   90.00
#
_symmetry.space_group_name_H-M   'P 1'
#
loop_
_entity.id
_entity.type
_entity.pdbx_description
1 polymer ?
#
loop_
_entity_poly.entity_id
_entity_poly.type
_entity_poly.pdbx_seq_one_letter_code
_entity_poly.pdbx_strand_id
1 'polypeptide(L)'
;MEITDPNLTIGSLQSGSNVTAQTVEHQLMVMLPEPLMEIPLDFTSGWLAMVFPQGERCLIISSRGKTISRRAHGQKIESFLSCLPGGSYATMYVTRIQLDRLLQQDVES
;
A
#
# COMPACT_ATOMS: atom_id res chain seq x y z
N MET A 1 24.26 32.56 -13.38
CA MET A 1 22.86 32.75 -13.80
C MET A 1 22.14 31.50 -13.31
N GLU A 2 21.72 31.52 -12.05
CA GLU A 2 20.96 30.43 -11.43
C GLU A 2 19.55 30.44 -12.00
N ILE A 3 19.07 29.27 -12.43
CA ILE A 3 17.66 29.02 -12.69
C ILE A 3 17.15 28.32 -11.44
N THR A 4 16.45 29.08 -10.61
CA THR A 4 15.72 28.62 -9.42
C THR A 4 14.40 28.01 -9.86
N ASP A 5 14.24 26.69 -9.72
CA ASP A 5 12.93 26.02 -9.82
C ASP A 5 12.22 26.07 -8.46
N PRO A 6 11.08 26.78 -8.33
CA PRO A 6 10.41 27.00 -7.05
C PRO A 6 9.59 25.82 -6.53
N ASN A 7 9.70 24.62 -7.14
CA ASN A 7 8.96 23.43 -6.68
C ASN A 7 9.82 22.19 -6.44
N LEU A 8 11.16 22.27 -6.54
CA LEU A 8 12.04 21.22 -6.03
C LEU A 8 12.27 21.40 -4.53
N THR A 9 11.18 21.40 -3.75
CA THR A 9 11.29 21.25 -2.29
C THR A 9 11.52 19.78 -2.00
N ILE A 10 12.80 19.37 -1.99
CA ILE A 10 13.22 18.24 -1.17
C ILE A 10 12.72 18.58 0.23
N GLY A 11 11.64 17.91 0.63
CA GLY A 11 10.95 18.16 1.89
C GLY A 11 11.96 18.36 3.00
N SER A 12 11.96 19.57 3.53
CA SER A 12 12.70 19.94 4.72
C SER A 12 12.46 18.87 5.79
N LEU A 13 13.53 18.35 6.37
CA LEU A 13 13.46 17.61 7.63
C LEU A 13 12.86 18.55 8.68
N GLN A 14 11.54 18.55 8.79
CA GLN A 14 10.88 19.13 9.94
C GLN A 14 11.09 18.19 11.13
N SER A 15 12.07 18.58 11.93
CA SER A 15 12.21 18.27 13.34
C SER A 15 10.84 18.17 14.03
N GLY A 16 10.56 17.03 14.65
CA GLY A 16 9.47 16.90 15.62
C GLY A 16 8.25 16.09 15.15
N SER A 17 8.44 14.83 14.75
CA SER A 17 7.45 13.80 15.04
C SER A 17 8.15 12.45 15.14
N ASN A 18 7.78 11.67 16.15
CA ASN A 18 8.25 10.30 16.33
C ASN A 18 7.70 9.42 15.18
N VAL A 19 8.22 9.59 13.97
CA VAL A 19 8.05 8.61 12.89
C VAL A 19 8.91 7.42 13.30
N THR A 20 8.32 6.57 14.13
CA THR A 20 8.88 5.30 14.57
C THR A 20 9.41 4.57 13.34
N ALA A 21 10.67 4.11 13.39
CA ALA A 21 11.38 3.44 12.31
C ALA A 21 10.56 2.38 11.53
N GLN A 22 9.56 1.78 12.21
CA GLN A 22 8.56 0.87 11.62
C GLN A 22 7.74 1.44 10.44
N THR A 23 7.55 2.76 10.34
CA THR A 23 6.76 3.36 9.25
C THR A 23 7.55 3.42 7.94
N VAL A 24 8.88 3.59 8.04
CA VAL A 24 9.78 3.64 6.88
C VAL A 24 9.98 2.25 6.28
N GLU A 25 10.03 1.19 7.10
CA GLU A 25 10.19 -0.20 6.62
C GLU A 25 9.05 -0.69 5.71
N HIS A 26 7.88 -0.07 5.79
CA HIS A 26 6.71 -0.44 4.99
C HIS A 26 6.40 0.53 3.84
N GLN A 27 7.10 1.66 3.77
CA GLN A 27 7.10 2.48 2.56
C GLN A 27 7.76 1.66 1.45
N LEU A 28 7.11 1.51 0.30
CA LEU A 28 7.58 0.79 -0.90
C LEU A 28 7.28 -0.72 -0.99
N MET A 29 6.44 -1.30 -0.13
CA MET A 29 6.04 -2.72 -0.26
C MET A 29 4.85 -2.98 -1.21
N VAL A 30 4.37 -1.95 -1.91
CA VAL A 30 3.22 -2.01 -2.83
C VAL A 30 3.73 -1.78 -4.25
N MET A 31 3.35 -2.65 -5.19
CA MET A 31 3.75 -2.52 -6.59
C MET A 31 2.77 -1.62 -7.33
N LEU A 32 3.20 -0.46 -7.81
CA LEU A 32 2.35 0.47 -8.55
C LEU A 32 2.50 0.23 -10.06
N PRO A 33 1.40 0.16 -10.83
CA PRO A 33 1.46 0.05 -12.27
C PRO A 33 1.87 1.39 -12.87
N GLU A 34 2.67 1.33 -13.91
CA GLU A 34 2.87 2.47 -14.80
C GLU A 34 1.72 2.52 -15.83
N PRO A 35 1.35 3.72 -16.33
CA PRO A 35 0.38 3.84 -17.42
C PRO A 35 0.82 3.04 -18.65
N LEU A 36 -0.10 2.28 -19.25
CA LEU A 36 0.17 1.53 -20.47
C LEU A 36 0.14 2.48 -21.68
N MET A 37 1.30 3.07 -22.00
CA MET A 37 1.44 4.00 -23.12
C MET A 37 1.54 3.29 -24.47
N GLU A 38 2.18 2.11 -24.48
CA GLU A 38 2.37 1.30 -25.69
C GLU A 38 1.84 -0.12 -25.45
N ILE A 39 1.14 -0.67 -26.44
CA ILE A 39 0.56 -2.03 -26.36
C ILE A 39 1.64 -3.05 -26.75
N PRO A 40 1.99 -4.01 -25.88
CA PRO A 40 2.94 -5.08 -26.20
C PRO A 40 2.47 -5.93 -27.39
N LEU A 41 3.41 -6.43 -28.21
CA LEU A 41 3.10 -7.28 -29.36
C LEU A 41 2.42 -8.61 -28.95
N ASP A 42 2.72 -9.11 -27.76
CA ASP A 42 2.19 -10.34 -27.19
C ASP A 42 1.04 -10.11 -26.19
N PHE A 43 0.38 -8.94 -26.25
CA PHE A 43 -0.66 -8.55 -25.28
C PHE A 43 -1.77 -9.58 -25.10
N THR A 44 -2.12 -10.34 -26.14
CA THR A 44 -3.19 -11.35 -26.09
C THR A 44 -2.79 -12.70 -25.48
N SER A 45 -1.49 -13.02 -25.44
CA SER A 45 -0.98 -14.33 -25.01
C SER A 45 -0.05 -14.29 -23.80
N GLY A 46 0.63 -13.16 -23.59
CA GLY A 46 1.60 -12.97 -22.50
C GLY A 46 1.08 -12.20 -21.29
N TRP A 47 -0.13 -11.61 -21.38
CA TRP A 47 -0.62 -10.66 -20.38
C TRP A 47 -2.01 -11.04 -19.85
N LEU A 48 -2.24 -10.71 -18.59
CA LEU A 48 -3.55 -10.80 -17.94
C LEU A 48 -4.03 -9.40 -17.56
N ALA A 49 -5.28 -9.09 -17.86
CA ALA A 49 -5.94 -7.86 -17.44
C ALA A 49 -6.91 -8.15 -16.29
N MET A 50 -6.99 -7.23 -15.34
CA MET A 50 -7.94 -7.28 -14.23
C MET A 50 -8.72 -5.96 -14.20
N VAL A 51 -10.04 -6.04 -14.05
CA VAL A 51 -10.87 -4.85 -13.79
C VAL A 51 -10.54 -4.32 -12.39
N PHE A 52 -10.20 -3.03 -12.32
CA PHE A 52 -9.79 -2.41 -11.06
C PHE A 52 -11.00 -1.74 -10.37
N PRO A 53 -11.39 -2.16 -9.15
CA PRO A 53 -12.45 -1.49 -8.39
C PRO A 53 -11.98 -0.10 -7.91
N GLN A 54 -12.90 0.85 -7.80
CA GLN A 54 -12.59 2.18 -7.26
C GLN A 54 -12.21 2.08 -5.78
N GLY A 55 -11.09 2.68 -5.38
CA GLY A 55 -10.63 2.62 -3.99
C GLY A 55 -9.18 3.09 -3.80
N GLU A 56 -8.76 3.17 -2.53
CA GLU A 56 -7.38 3.49 -2.16
C GLU A 56 -6.55 2.20 -2.05
N ARG A 57 -5.35 2.21 -2.66
CA ARG A 57 -4.42 1.08 -2.56
C ARG A 57 -3.73 1.03 -1.21
N CYS A 58 -3.75 -0.16 -0.60
CA CYS A 58 -3.23 -0.38 0.73
C CYS A 58 -2.43 -1.69 0.82
N LEU A 59 -1.47 -1.71 1.72
CA LEU A 59 -0.80 -2.91 2.20
C LEU A 59 -1.58 -3.47 3.39
N ILE A 60 -2.01 -4.72 3.29
CA ILE A 60 -2.61 -5.47 4.40
C ILE A 60 -1.55 -6.37 5.03
N ILE A 61 -1.35 -6.22 6.34
CA ILE A 61 -0.42 -7.04 7.13
C ILE A 61 -1.23 -7.81 8.17
N SER A 62 -1.22 -9.14 8.07
CA SER A 62 -1.85 -10.05 9.03
C SER A 62 -0.77 -10.75 9.87
N SER A 63 -0.75 -10.51 11.18
CA SER A 63 0.23 -11.11 12.09
C SER A 63 -0.16 -10.93 13.56
N ARG A 64 0.21 -11.91 14.40
CA ARG A 64 0.07 -11.85 15.87
C ARG A 64 -1.37 -11.57 16.33
N GLY A 65 -2.34 -12.22 15.67
CA GLY A 65 -3.75 -12.16 16.05
C GLY A 65 -4.48 -10.90 15.62
N LYS A 66 -3.94 -10.14 14.66
CA LYS A 66 -4.58 -8.93 14.11
C LYS A 66 -4.18 -8.67 12.67
N THR A 67 -5.00 -7.88 11.99
CA THR A 67 -4.74 -7.38 10.65
C THR A 67 -4.64 -5.87 10.69
N ILE A 68 -3.68 -5.30 9.95
CA ILE A 68 -3.45 -3.87 9.86
C ILE A 68 -3.42 -3.49 8.38
N SER A 69 -4.20 -2.48 7.99
CA SER A 69 -4.10 -1.85 6.68
C SER A 69 -3.22 -0.60 6.75
N ARG A 70 -2.40 -0.39 5.73
CA ARG A 70 -1.52 0.77 5.59
C ARG A 70 -1.63 1.35 4.19
N ARG A 71 -1.57 2.67 4.05
CA ARG A 71 -1.45 3.34 2.75
C ARG A 71 -0.14 2.92 2.07
N ALA A 72 -0.04 3.13 0.75
CA ALA A 72 1.20 2.87 0.00
C ALA A 72 2.44 3.59 0.58
N HIS A 73 2.24 4.73 1.26
CA HIS A 73 3.29 5.49 1.95
C HIS A 73 3.51 5.04 3.42
N GLY A 74 3.05 3.85 3.79
CA GLY A 74 3.32 3.21 5.09
C GLY A 74 2.45 3.69 6.26
N GLN A 75 1.69 4.78 6.09
CA GLN A 75 0.77 5.29 7.12
C GLN A 75 -0.31 4.25 7.44
N LYS A 76 -0.54 3.98 8.73
CA LYS A 76 -1.61 3.06 9.17
C LYS A 76 -2.98 3.69 8.89
N ILE A 77 -3.87 2.92 8.25
CA ILE A 77 -5.27 3.30 8.03
C ILE A 77 -6.08 2.77 9.22
N GLU A 78 -6.14 1.45 9.39
CA GLU A 78 -6.94 0.84 10.46
C GLU A 78 -6.32 -0.48 10.96
N SER A 79 -6.92 -1.04 12.02
CA SER A 79 -6.61 -2.36 12.56
C SER A 79 -7.90 -3.10 12.81
N PHE A 80 -8.02 -4.32 12.31
CA PHE A 80 -9.22 -5.15 12.41
C PHE A 80 -8.86 -6.63 12.56
N LEU A 81 -9.83 -7.44 12.96
CA LEU A 81 -9.70 -8.89 12.95
C LEU A 81 -10.08 -9.43 11.58
N SER A 82 -9.34 -10.40 11.07
CA SER A 82 -9.67 -11.04 9.80
C SER A 82 -9.50 -12.55 9.84
N CYS A 83 -10.10 -13.22 8.85
CA CYS A 83 -9.92 -14.65 8.62
C CYS A 83 -8.56 -14.98 7.96
N LEU A 84 -7.71 -13.99 7.69
CA LEU A 84 -6.35 -14.26 7.21
C LEU A 84 -5.58 -15.01 8.31
N PRO A 85 -4.67 -15.93 7.94
CA PRO A 85 -3.74 -16.52 8.89
C PRO A 85 -2.98 -15.44 9.67
N GLY A 86 -2.95 -15.57 10.99
CA GLY A 86 -2.38 -14.59 11.93
C GLY A 86 -3.23 -13.33 12.15
N GLY A 87 -4.41 -13.23 11.53
CA GLY A 87 -5.26 -12.04 11.48
C GLY A 87 -6.26 -11.92 12.62
N SER A 88 -6.40 -12.98 13.42
CA SER A 88 -7.17 -13.06 14.66
C SER A 88 -6.57 -14.14 15.57
N TYR A 89 -6.99 -14.20 16.84
CA TYR A 89 -6.58 -15.30 17.74
C TYR A 89 -7.07 -16.67 17.23
N ALA A 90 -8.24 -16.72 16.60
CA ALA A 90 -8.79 -17.95 16.02
C ALA A 90 -7.99 -18.45 14.81
N THR A 91 -7.29 -17.54 14.11
CA THR A 91 -6.45 -17.87 12.94
C THR A 91 -4.95 -17.83 13.28
N MET A 92 -4.59 -17.87 14.56
CA MET A 92 -3.22 -17.65 15.02
C MET A 92 -2.33 -18.87 14.76
N TYR A 93 -1.69 -18.88 13.59
CA TYR A 93 -0.55 -19.73 13.26
C TYR A 93 0.72 -18.87 13.20
N VAL A 94 1.91 -19.47 13.28
CA VAL A 94 3.21 -18.75 13.18
C VAL A 94 3.46 -18.34 11.73
N THR A 95 2.69 -17.39 11.21
CA THR A 95 2.81 -16.91 9.83
C THR A 95 2.41 -15.44 9.74
N ARG A 96 3.25 -14.64 9.07
CA ARG A 96 2.94 -13.26 8.68
C ARG A 96 2.52 -13.28 7.22
N ILE A 97 1.43 -12.58 6.88
CA ILE A 97 0.97 -12.41 5.50
C ILE A 97 0.99 -10.93 5.15
N GLN A 98 1.41 -10.63 3.92
CA GLN A 98 1.38 -9.31 3.30
C GLN A 98 0.62 -9.41 1.98
N LEU A 99 -0.40 -8.59 1.82
CA LEU A 99 -1.20 -8.52 0.60
C LEU A 99 -1.27 -7.08 0.10
N ASP A 100 -1.23 -6.94 -1.22
CA ASP A 100 -1.58 -5.70 -1.90
C ASP A 100 -3.09 -5.72 -2.18
N ARG A 101 -3.83 -4.75 -1.65
CA ARG A 101 -5.30 -4.71 -1.72
C ARG A 101 -5.80 -3.31 -2.01
N LEU A 102 -7.01 -3.23 -2.55
CA LEU A 102 -7.75 -1.99 -2.72
C LEU A 102 -8.82 -1.93 -1.64
N LEU A 103 -8.84 -0.84 -0.89
CA LEU A 103 -9.94 -0.52 0.00
C LEU A 103 -10.97 0.25 -0.82
N GLN A 104 -12.08 -0.41 -1.11
CA GLN A 104 -13.24 0.25 -1.69
C GLN A 104 -13.73 1.28 -0.66
N GLN A 105 -13.74 2.55 -1.05
CA GLN A 105 -14.38 3.58 -0.23
C GLN A 105 -15.88 3.47 -0.47
N ASP A 106 -16.65 3.40 0.60
CA ASP A 106 -18.11 3.49 0.50
C ASP A 106 -18.44 4.84 -0.13
N VAL A 107 -19.12 4.79 -1.28
CA VAL A 107 -19.70 5.99 -1.88
C VAL A 107 -20.90 6.34 -1.01
N GLU A 108 -20.78 7.36 -0.17
CA GLU A 108 -21.96 8.00 0.42
C GLU A 108 -22.80 8.55 -0.74
N SER A 109 -23.94 7.91 -0.97
CA SER A 109 -24.91 8.20 -2.03
C SER A 109 -25.88 9.30 -1.66
#